data_AF-A0A8T6XY47-F1
#
_entry.id   AF-A0A8T6XY47-F1
#
_cell.length_a   1.000
_cell.length_b   1.000
_cell.length_c   1.000
_cell.angle_alpha   90.00
_cell.angle_beta   90.00
_cell.angle_gamma   90.00
#
_symmetry.space_group_name_H-M   'P 1'
#
loop_
_entity.id
_entity.type
_entity.pdbx_description
1 polymer ?
#
loop_
_entity_poly.entity_id
_entity_poly.type
_entity_poly.pdbx_seq_one_letter_code
_entity_poly.pdbx_strand_id
1 'polypeptide(L)'
;IDPGEKRIGFALLADGTVLEARQVSTVGEVKEGLDAIKERYATGSFLVRVGHGAPTIRNRIVNAALRRGLRVEIADETSTTRKVDLPDVEAAITIAGLPGLPVEFPLVVSPSKGELKHIKKMSRERSGGEITISTKLARRVALGDITLSEAVAIARGGEE
;
A
#
# COMPACT_ATOMS: atom_id res chain seq x y z
N ILE A 1 -0.45 -0.72 -9.15
CA ILE A 1 -0.46 -1.04 -7.71
C ILE A 1 -1.74 -0.48 -7.11
N ASP A 2 -2.59 -1.33 -6.58
CA ASP A 2 -3.83 -0.94 -5.90
C ASP A 2 -3.58 -0.83 -4.38
N PRO A 3 -3.59 0.38 -3.80
CA PRO A 3 -3.33 0.56 -2.37
C PRO A 3 -4.54 0.17 -1.52
N GLY A 4 -4.33 -0.73 -0.55
CA GLY A 4 -5.34 -1.08 0.44
C GLY A 4 -4.74 -1.32 1.83
N GLU A 5 -5.58 -1.17 2.86
CA GLU A 5 -5.15 -1.30 4.26
C GLU A 5 -4.87 -2.75 4.67
N LYS A 6 -5.67 -3.69 4.14
CA LYS A 6 -5.54 -5.13 4.45
C LYS A 6 -4.66 -5.87 3.45
N ARG A 7 -4.76 -5.48 2.18
CA ARG A 7 -4.06 -6.07 1.06
C ARG A 7 -3.77 -4.99 0.04
N ILE A 8 -2.67 -5.16 -0.69
CA ILE A 8 -2.25 -4.29 -1.77
C ILE A 8 -2.21 -5.15 -3.02
N GLY A 9 -2.90 -4.71 -4.07
CA GLY A 9 -2.81 -5.32 -5.38
C GLY A 9 -1.50 -4.95 -6.07
N PHE A 10 -0.76 -5.94 -6.55
CA PHE A 10 0.48 -5.74 -7.27
C PHE A 10 0.40 -6.42 -8.64
N ALA A 11 0.68 -5.66 -9.70
CA ALA A 11 0.70 -6.18 -11.07
C ALA A 11 1.88 -5.59 -11.85
N LEU A 12 2.53 -6.42 -12.66
CA LEU A 12 3.56 -6.06 -13.64
C LEU A 12 3.03 -6.38 -15.03
N LEU A 13 3.00 -5.37 -15.89
CA LEU A 13 2.61 -5.50 -17.29
C LEU A 13 3.77 -5.08 -18.19
N ALA A 14 3.89 -5.74 -19.35
CA ALA A 14 4.76 -5.33 -20.45
C ALA A 14 3.95 -5.37 -21.76
N ASP A 15 3.93 -4.26 -22.49
CA ASP A 15 3.21 -4.14 -23.78
C ASP A 15 1.76 -4.65 -23.73
N GLY A 16 1.05 -4.35 -22.64
CA GLY A 16 -0.34 -4.77 -22.41
C GLY A 16 -0.51 -6.22 -21.93
N THR A 17 0.57 -7.00 -21.81
CA THR A 17 0.56 -8.36 -21.30
C THR A 17 0.86 -8.40 -19.80
N VAL A 18 0.05 -9.10 -19.02
CA VAL A 18 0.29 -9.31 -17.58
C VAL A 18 1.37 -10.37 -17.39
N LEU A 19 2.51 -9.97 -16.81
CA LEU A 19 3.63 -10.87 -16.50
C LEU A 19 3.54 -11.44 -15.08
N GLU A 20 3.09 -10.62 -14.14
CA GLU A 20 2.91 -10.99 -12.73
C GLU A 20 1.71 -10.24 -12.18
N ALA A 21 0.88 -10.91 -11.40
CA ALA A 21 -0.20 -10.29 -10.66
C ALA A 21 -0.43 -11.05 -9.35
N ARG A 22 -0.38 -10.35 -8.21
CA ARG A 22 -0.50 -10.95 -6.87
C ARG A 22 -0.99 -9.95 -5.84
N GLN A 23 -1.39 -10.47 -4.68
CA GLN A 23 -1.63 -9.65 -3.49
C GLN A 23 -0.40 -9.65 -2.60
N VAL A 24 -0.12 -8.50 -2.00
CA VAL A 24 0.89 -8.34 -0.96
C VAL A 24 0.28 -7.74 0.29
N SER A 25 0.85 -8.03 1.44
CA SER A 25 0.29 -7.67 2.75
C SER A 25 0.84 -6.34 3.25
N THR A 26 2.00 -5.90 2.76
CA THR A 26 2.69 -4.72 3.28
C THR A 26 3.34 -3.88 2.19
N VAL A 27 3.57 -2.59 2.50
CA VAL A 27 4.42 -1.73 1.66
C VAL A 27 5.87 -2.23 1.61
N GLY A 28 6.31 -3.03 2.58
CA GLY A 28 7.62 -3.70 2.56
C GLY A 28 7.71 -4.69 1.41
N GLU A 29 6.72 -5.57 1.27
CA GLU A 29 6.66 -6.54 0.16
C GLU A 29 6.53 -5.86 -1.22
N VAL A 30 5.86 -4.69 -1.28
CA VAL A 30 5.85 -3.87 -2.50
C VAL A 30 7.26 -3.41 -2.85
N LYS A 31 8.03 -2.91 -1.88
CA LYS A 31 9.42 -2.45 -2.07
C LYS A 31 10.29 -3.58 -2.62
N GLU A 32 10.23 -4.74 -1.99
CA GLU A 32 10.96 -5.95 -2.41
C GLU A 32 10.58 -6.37 -3.83
N GLY A 33 9.28 -6.36 -4.16
CA GLY A 33 8.79 -6.65 -5.50
C GLY A 33 9.33 -5.67 -6.55
N LEU A 34 9.35 -4.37 -6.25
CA LEU A 34 9.92 -3.35 -7.13
C LEU A 34 11.42 -3.57 -7.34
N ASP A 35 12.18 -3.89 -6.28
CA ASP A 35 13.61 -4.14 -6.37
C ASP A 35 13.91 -5.38 -7.21
N ALA A 36 13.20 -6.49 -6.95
CA ALA A 36 13.34 -7.73 -7.71
C ALA A 36 13.01 -7.57 -9.20
N ILE A 37 12.00 -6.75 -9.55
CA ILE A 37 11.66 -6.45 -10.94
C ILE A 37 12.74 -5.61 -11.61
N LYS A 38 13.26 -4.58 -10.94
CA LYS A 38 14.36 -3.77 -11.47
C LYS A 38 15.61 -4.61 -11.71
N GLU A 39 15.92 -5.54 -10.81
CA GLU A 39 17.05 -6.45 -10.96
C GLU A 39 16.84 -7.42 -12.14
N ARG A 40 15.65 -8.04 -12.21
CA ARG A 40 15.29 -8.98 -13.28
C ARG A 40 15.27 -8.36 -14.67
N TYR A 41 14.88 -7.09 -14.77
CA TYR A 41 14.76 -6.35 -16.04
C TYR A 41 15.60 -5.06 -16.00
N ALA A 42 16.91 -5.21 -15.76
CA ALA A 42 17.83 -4.10 -15.51
C ALA A 42 17.86 -2.99 -16.58
N THR A 43 17.57 -3.31 -17.85
CA THR A 43 17.53 -2.34 -18.96
C THR A 43 16.13 -1.76 -19.23
N GLY A 44 15.13 -2.15 -18.41
CA GLY A 44 13.75 -1.73 -18.59
C GLY A 44 13.50 -0.27 -18.19
N SER A 45 12.62 0.40 -18.93
CA SER A 45 12.02 1.65 -18.49
C SER A 45 10.73 1.36 -17.75
N PHE A 46 10.66 1.72 -16.47
CA PHE A 46 9.52 1.42 -15.63
C PHE A 46 8.68 2.68 -15.37
N LEU A 47 7.36 2.47 -15.32
CA LEU A 47 6.38 3.41 -14.84
C LEU A 47 5.53 2.71 -13.78
N VAL A 48 5.52 3.26 -12.57
CA VAL A 48 4.72 2.73 -11.46
C VAL A 48 3.42 3.51 -11.39
N ARG A 49 2.30 2.85 -11.64
CA ARG A 49 0.97 3.42 -11.44
C ARG A 49 0.40 3.00 -10.09
N VAL A 50 -0.09 3.94 -9.31
CA VAL A 50 -0.69 3.70 -7.99
C VAL A 50 -2.11 4.23 -7.98
N GLY A 51 -3.08 3.43 -7.53
CA GLY A 51 -4.47 3.87 -7.39
C GLY A 51 -4.62 5.04 -6.42
N HIS A 52 -5.69 5.82 -6.57
CA HIS A 52 -5.93 7.00 -5.73
C HIS A 52 -6.43 6.67 -4.30
N GLY A 53 -6.85 5.42 -4.06
CA GLY A 53 -7.36 4.93 -2.76
C GLY A 53 -6.34 4.96 -1.62
N ALA A 54 -6.80 4.69 -0.40
CA ALA A 54 -6.00 4.55 0.83
C ALA A 54 -4.81 5.54 0.94
N PRO A 55 -5.06 6.86 1.12
CA PRO A 55 -4.05 7.90 0.92
C PRO A 55 -2.73 7.70 1.67
N THR A 56 -2.77 7.21 2.90
CA THR A 56 -1.55 6.93 3.69
C THR A 56 -0.71 5.83 3.03
N ILE A 57 -1.34 4.71 2.65
CA ILE A 57 -0.65 3.58 2.02
C ILE A 57 -0.17 3.97 0.61
N ARG A 58 -1.03 4.62 -0.18
CA ARG A 58 -0.68 5.17 -1.50
C ARG A 58 0.57 6.05 -1.43
N ASN A 59 0.57 7.06 -0.57
CA ASN A 59 1.69 7.99 -0.47
C ASN A 59 2.99 7.28 -0.02
N ARG A 60 2.89 6.26 0.85
CA ARG A 60 4.04 5.42 1.23
C ARG A 60 4.60 4.62 0.05
N ILE A 61 3.73 4.04 -0.77
CA ILE A 61 4.11 3.31 -2.00
C ILE A 61 4.74 4.25 -3.02
N VAL A 62 4.09 5.39 -3.29
CA VAL A 62 4.60 6.44 -4.19
C VAL A 62 6.02 6.87 -3.76
N ASN A 63 6.20 7.22 -2.49
CA ASN A 63 7.50 7.63 -1.97
C ASN A 63 8.54 6.51 -2.04
N ALA A 64 8.13 5.25 -1.88
CA ALA A 64 9.01 4.10 -2.01
C ALA A 64 9.50 3.90 -3.45
N ALA A 65 8.62 4.11 -4.44
CA ALA A 65 8.96 4.04 -5.86
C ALA A 65 9.83 5.24 -6.29
N LEU A 66 9.49 6.47 -5.89
CA LEU A 66 10.28 7.66 -6.20
C LEU A 66 11.72 7.55 -5.67
N ARG A 67 11.92 7.08 -4.43
CA ARG A 67 13.27 6.84 -3.87
C ARG A 67 14.07 5.78 -4.62
N ARG A 68 13.43 4.93 -5.42
CA ARG A 68 14.07 3.95 -6.31
C ARG A 68 14.40 4.53 -7.69
N GLY A 69 14.17 5.83 -7.90
CA GLY A 69 14.35 6.48 -9.20
C GLY A 69 13.31 6.05 -10.24
N LEU A 70 12.16 5.51 -9.80
CA LEU A 70 11.09 5.10 -10.69
C LEU A 70 10.17 6.29 -10.99
N ARG A 71 9.67 6.37 -12.23
CA ARG A 71 8.59 7.30 -12.58
C ARG A 71 7.30 6.80 -11.96
N VAL A 72 6.49 7.73 -11.43
CA VAL A 72 5.26 7.39 -10.72
C VAL A 72 4.09 8.22 -11.23
N GLU A 73 2.95 7.57 -11.41
CA GLU A 73 1.66 8.18 -11.70
C GLU A 73 0.62 7.76 -10.66
N ILE A 74 -0.30 8.65 -10.31
CA ILE A 74 -1.51 8.32 -9.54
C ILE A 74 -2.67 8.18 -10.52
N ALA A 75 -3.25 6.99 -10.60
CA ALA A 75 -4.42 6.72 -11.42
C ALA A 75 -5.71 6.94 -10.61
N ASP A 76 -6.72 7.55 -11.24
CA ASP A 76 -8.04 7.72 -10.67
C ASP A 76 -8.98 6.62 -11.19
N GLU A 77 -9.53 5.83 -10.28
CA GLU A 77 -10.40 4.67 -10.54
C GLU A 77 -11.83 4.94 -10.11
N THR A 78 -12.20 6.21 -9.85
CA THR A 78 -13.56 6.62 -9.44
C THR A 78 -14.67 6.16 -10.39
N SER A 79 -14.33 5.62 -11.55
CA SER A 79 -15.24 4.94 -12.45
C SER A 79 -15.05 3.42 -12.42
N THR A 80 -16.00 2.71 -11.80
CA THR A 80 -16.31 1.26 -11.89
C THR A 80 -15.77 0.30 -10.82
N THR A 81 -16.43 0.26 -9.65
CA THR A 81 -16.36 -0.93 -8.77
C THR A 81 -17.32 -2.01 -9.30
N ARG A 82 -16.82 -2.99 -10.06
CA ARG A 82 -17.52 -4.27 -10.32
C ARG A 82 -17.10 -5.31 -9.27
N LYS A 83 -18.02 -6.19 -8.85
CA LYS A 83 -17.74 -7.26 -7.88
C LYS A 83 -17.07 -8.44 -8.58
N VAL A 84 -15.90 -8.86 -8.09
CA VAL A 84 -15.05 -9.93 -8.64
C VAL A 84 -14.28 -10.64 -7.52
N ASP A 85 -13.82 -11.87 -7.75
CA ASP A 85 -13.31 -12.81 -6.73
C ASP A 85 -11.95 -12.41 -6.11
N LEU A 86 -11.14 -11.60 -6.81
CA LEU A 86 -9.92 -10.96 -6.29
C LEU A 86 -9.86 -9.48 -6.70
N PRO A 87 -10.66 -8.60 -6.06
CA PRO A 87 -10.83 -7.23 -6.52
C PRO A 87 -9.50 -6.46 -6.53
N ASP A 88 -8.63 -6.71 -5.56
CA ASP A 88 -7.35 -5.98 -5.43
C ASP A 88 -6.38 -6.28 -6.60
N VAL A 89 -6.34 -7.53 -7.10
CA VAL A 89 -5.41 -7.91 -8.18
C VAL A 89 -5.90 -7.37 -9.53
N GLU A 90 -7.20 -7.51 -9.80
CA GLU A 90 -7.82 -6.97 -11.01
C GLU A 90 -7.77 -5.44 -11.03
N ALA A 91 -7.97 -4.79 -9.88
CA ALA A 91 -7.75 -3.36 -9.73
C ALA A 91 -6.30 -3.00 -10.07
N ALA A 92 -5.31 -3.74 -9.57
CA ALA A 92 -3.91 -3.48 -9.89
C ALA A 92 -3.58 -3.61 -11.39
N ILE A 93 -4.18 -4.57 -12.10
CA ILE A 93 -4.07 -4.72 -13.55
C ILE A 93 -4.76 -3.53 -14.26
N THR A 94 -5.96 -3.16 -13.81
CA THR A 94 -6.72 -2.03 -14.36
C THR A 94 -5.95 -0.72 -14.22
N ILE A 95 -5.45 -0.42 -13.02
CA ILE A 95 -4.58 0.72 -12.72
C ILE A 95 -3.38 0.78 -13.64
N ALA A 96 -2.76 -0.37 -13.92
CA ALA A 96 -1.59 -0.42 -14.80
C ALA A 96 -1.93 -0.01 -16.24
N GLY A 97 -3.19 -0.16 -16.68
CA GLY A 97 -3.65 0.27 -18.01
C GLY A 97 -4.20 1.69 -18.09
N LEU A 98 -4.59 2.30 -16.97
CA LEU A 98 -5.15 3.66 -16.94
C LEU A 98 -4.06 4.74 -17.01
N PRO A 99 -4.30 5.88 -17.67
CA PRO A 99 -3.44 7.05 -17.50
C PRO A 99 -3.57 7.59 -16.07
N GLY A 100 -2.48 8.11 -15.52
CA GLY A 100 -2.48 8.76 -14.22
C GLY A 100 -1.80 10.13 -14.24
N LEU A 101 -1.94 10.84 -13.11
CA LEU A 101 -1.27 12.11 -12.89
C LEU A 101 0.17 11.87 -12.42
N PRO A 102 1.18 12.44 -13.10
CA PRO A 102 2.57 12.24 -12.72
C PRO A 102 2.85 12.86 -11.33
N VAL A 103 3.69 12.18 -10.55
CA VAL A 103 4.15 12.67 -9.25
C VAL A 103 5.63 12.94 -9.31
N GLU A 104 6.01 14.21 -9.19
CA GLU A 104 7.42 14.64 -9.28
C GLU A 104 8.13 14.64 -7.92
N PHE A 105 7.38 14.83 -6.83
CA PHE A 105 7.94 15.01 -5.49
C PHE A 105 7.33 14.04 -4.47
N PRO A 106 8.09 13.67 -3.43
CA PRO A 106 7.56 12.87 -2.33
C PRO A 106 6.32 13.50 -1.70
N LEU A 107 5.31 12.67 -1.44
CA LEU A 107 4.05 13.06 -0.85
C LEU A 107 4.11 12.99 0.68
N VAL A 108 3.42 13.92 1.36
CA VAL A 108 3.28 13.89 2.81
C VAL A 108 2.48 12.66 3.22
N VAL A 109 3.01 11.87 4.14
CA VAL A 109 2.31 10.71 4.73
C VAL A 109 1.73 11.13 6.07
N SER A 110 0.44 11.46 6.08
CA SER A 110 -0.26 11.88 7.30
C SER A 110 -1.55 11.07 7.48
N PRO A 111 -1.54 10.08 8.38
CA PRO A 111 -2.74 9.31 8.71
C PRO A 111 -3.86 10.20 9.23
N SER A 112 -5.05 10.04 8.67
CA SER A 112 -6.27 10.71 9.10
C SER A 112 -6.77 10.18 10.45
N LYS A 113 -7.62 10.96 11.12
CA LYS A 113 -8.30 10.50 12.34
C LYS A 113 -9.12 9.23 12.11
N GLY A 114 -9.71 9.08 10.91
CA GLY A 114 -10.48 7.91 10.52
C GLY A 114 -9.62 6.65 10.44
N GLU A 115 -8.48 6.72 9.74
CA GLU A 115 -7.52 5.62 9.63
C GLU A 115 -6.98 5.21 11.01
N LEU A 116 -6.62 6.17 11.86
CA LEU A 116 -6.16 5.88 13.22
C LEU A 116 -7.25 5.18 14.06
N LYS A 117 -8.51 5.62 13.94
CA LYS A 117 -9.65 4.97 14.62
C LYS A 117 -9.86 3.54 14.10
N HIS A 118 -9.70 3.33 12.79
CA HIS A 118 -9.80 2.00 12.19
C HIS A 118 -8.70 1.07 12.70
N ILE A 119 -7.44 1.51 12.72
CA ILE A 119 -6.30 0.74 13.23
C ILE A 119 -6.51 0.32 14.69
N LYS A 120 -7.03 1.22 15.54
CA LYS A 120 -7.39 0.87 16.93
C LYS A 120 -8.49 -0.18 17.02
N LYS A 121 -9.50 -0.10 16.15
CA LYS A 121 -10.53 -1.13 16.05
C LYS A 121 -9.92 -2.48 15.66
N MET A 122 -9.04 -2.48 14.66
CA MET A 122 -8.32 -3.68 14.22
C MET A 122 -7.43 -4.26 15.32
N SER A 123 -6.80 -3.43 16.16
CA SER A 123 -6.01 -3.94 17.29
C SER A 123 -6.89 -4.68 18.30
N ARG A 124 -8.09 -4.14 18.57
CA ARG A 124 -9.07 -4.77 19.45
C ARG A 124 -9.58 -6.08 18.89
N GLU A 125 -9.90 -6.13 17.60
CA GLU A 125 -10.31 -7.36 16.91
C GLU A 125 -9.19 -8.42 16.95
N ARG A 126 -7.94 -8.01 16.66
CA ARG A 126 -6.77 -8.91 16.68
C ARG A 126 -6.48 -9.50 18.05
N SER A 127 -6.78 -8.77 19.12
CA SER A 127 -6.59 -9.21 20.50
C SER A 127 -7.82 -9.89 21.11
N GLY A 128 -8.80 -10.29 20.29
CA GLY A 128 -10.01 -10.96 20.81
C GLY A 128 -10.93 -10.05 21.64
N GLY A 129 -10.76 -8.72 21.55
CA GLY A 129 -11.56 -7.73 22.27
C GLY A 129 -10.83 -7.03 23.41
N GLU A 130 -9.63 -7.48 23.77
CA GLU A 130 -8.93 -7.09 25.01
C GLU A 130 -8.16 -5.77 24.89
N ILE A 131 -7.53 -5.50 23.73
CA ILE A 131 -6.49 -4.46 23.62
C ILE A 131 -6.80 -3.45 22.53
N THR A 132 -7.02 -2.21 22.97
CA THR A 132 -7.08 -1.06 22.07
C THR A 132 -5.80 -0.26 22.24
N ILE A 133 -4.98 -0.21 21.19
CA ILE A 133 -3.69 0.50 21.23
C ILE A 133 -3.88 2.03 21.30
N SER A 134 -2.90 2.75 21.86
CA SER A 134 -2.92 4.21 21.89
C SER A 134 -2.88 4.85 20.50
N THR A 135 -3.18 6.15 20.44
CA THR A 135 -3.06 6.93 19.19
C THR A 135 -1.62 6.98 18.69
N LYS A 136 -0.64 6.98 19.62
CA LYS A 136 0.79 6.99 19.31
C LYS A 136 1.18 5.69 18.60
N LEU A 137 0.80 4.53 19.15
CA LEU A 137 1.02 3.24 18.51
C LEU A 137 0.26 3.10 17.19
N ALA A 138 -1.01 3.51 17.13
CA ALA A 138 -1.80 3.48 15.90
C ALA A 138 -1.15 4.31 14.78
N ARG A 139 -0.55 5.46 15.11
CA ARG A 139 0.19 6.29 14.15
C ARG A 139 1.45 5.57 13.65
N ARG A 140 2.23 4.95 14.54
CA ARG A 140 3.41 4.16 14.15
C ARG A 140 3.02 3.01 13.21
N VAL A 141 1.88 2.34 13.46
CA VAL A 141 1.34 1.31 12.56
C VAL A 141 0.96 1.90 11.19
N ALA A 142 0.25 3.02 11.16
CA ALA A 142 -0.18 3.66 9.92
C ALA A 142 1.01 4.11 9.03
N LEU A 143 2.05 4.68 9.66
CA LEU A 143 3.31 5.03 9.03
C LEU A 143 4.14 3.79 8.64
N GLY A 144 3.81 2.64 9.23
CA GLY A 144 4.44 1.35 9.06
C GLY A 144 5.83 1.26 9.65
N ASP A 145 6.03 1.97 10.77
CA ASP A 145 7.21 1.85 11.63
C ASP A 145 7.17 0.52 12.40
N ILE A 146 5.96 0.03 12.71
CA ILE A 146 5.68 -1.26 13.35
C ILE A 146 4.43 -1.90 12.74
N THR A 147 4.30 -3.20 12.88
CA THR A 147 3.11 -3.97 12.52
C THR A 147 2.02 -3.83 13.58
N LEU A 148 0.78 -4.16 13.20
CA LEU A 148 -0.34 -4.18 14.15
C LEU A 148 -0.09 -5.18 15.30
N SER A 149 0.52 -6.33 14.99
CA SER A 149 0.84 -7.36 15.99
C SER A 149 1.89 -6.88 16.99
N GLU A 150 2.94 -6.22 16.52
CA GLU A 150 3.95 -5.60 17.39
C GLU A 150 3.32 -4.51 18.27
N ALA A 151 2.45 -3.65 17.70
CA ALA A 151 1.75 -2.64 18.49
C ALA A 151 0.88 -3.26 19.60
N VAL A 152 0.19 -4.37 19.32
CA VAL A 152 -0.58 -5.10 20.35
C VAL A 152 0.35 -5.69 21.41
N ALA A 153 1.50 -6.25 21.03
CA ALA A 153 2.48 -6.79 21.98
C ALA A 153 3.08 -5.69 22.87
N ILE A 154 3.42 -4.54 22.30
CA ILE A 154 3.91 -3.36 23.04
C ILE A 154 2.86 -2.87 24.05
N ALA A 155 1.60 -2.76 23.63
CA ALA A 155 0.52 -2.37 24.53
C ALA A 155 0.27 -3.39 25.66
N ARG A 156 0.50 -4.69 25.42
CA ARG A 156 0.47 -5.73 26.48
C ARG A 156 1.57 -5.54 27.52
N GLY A 157 2.75 -5.12 27.08
CA GLY A 157 3.91 -4.90 27.95
C GLY A 157 3.86 -3.61 28.77
N GLY A 158 2.92 -2.70 28.48
CA GLY A 158 2.79 -1.42 29.17
C GLY A 158 3.82 -0.35 28.75
N GLU A 159 4.53 -0.57 27.65
CA GLU A 159 5.58 0.35 27.14
C GLU A 159 5.02 1.22 26.01
N GLU A 160 4.44 2.40 26.29
CA GLU A 160 3.86 3.27 25.23
C GLU A 160 4.63 4.57 24.92
#